data_AF-A0AAE3MEV2-F1
#
_entry.id   AF-A0AAE3MEV2-F1
#
_cell.length_a   1.000
_cell.length_b   1.000
_cell.length_c   1.000
_cell.angle_alpha   90.00
_cell.angle_beta   90.00
_cell.angle_gamma   90.00
#
_symmetry.space_group_name_H-M   'P 1'
#
loop_
_entity.id
_entity.type
_entity.pdbx_description
1 polymer ?
#
loop_
_entity_poly.entity_id
_entity_poly.type
_entity_poly.pdbx_seq_one_letter_code
_entity_poly.pdbx_strand_id
1 'polypeptide(L)'
;MSAKISKYQRLYNQIKELTAPVNNPVSRMATISAILHHKMKGYFWTGFYLLDKGELHVGPYQGPLACLRLKKDTGVCWAGINDKETVIVKNVEEFPGHIACSSFSKSEIVVPLYNQSNEIVGVLDVDSRELSRFDDEDKEGLEKIVELVYQ
;
A
#
# COMPACT_ATOMS: atom_id res chain seq x y z
N MET A 1 5.63 23.53 2.48
CA MET A 1 5.16 22.21 2.01
C MET A 1 6.23 21.64 1.08
N SER A 2 6.68 20.39 1.29
CA SER A 2 7.74 19.79 0.48
C SER A 2 7.25 19.46 -0.94
N ALA A 3 8.18 19.26 -1.88
CA ALA A 3 7.85 18.86 -3.25
C ALA A 3 7.13 17.49 -3.30
N LYS A 4 7.44 16.58 -2.36
CA LYS A 4 6.83 15.25 -2.26
C LYS A 4 5.41 15.35 -1.72
N ILE A 5 5.16 16.10 -0.64
CA ILE A 5 3.80 16.36 -0.14
C ILE A 5 2.93 17.02 -1.22
N SER A 6 3.45 18.05 -1.89
CA SER A 6 2.70 18.70 -2.99
C SER A 6 2.40 17.72 -4.15
N LYS A 7 3.25 16.72 -4.38
CA LYS A 7 2.99 15.67 -5.37
C LYS A 7 1.87 14.75 -4.91
N TYR A 8 1.90 14.27 -3.67
CA TYR A 8 0.80 13.48 -3.11
C TYR A 8 -0.53 14.23 -3.16
N GLN A 9 -0.55 15.51 -2.83
CA GLN A 9 -1.76 16.33 -2.91
C GLN A 9 -2.33 16.39 -4.34
N ARG A 10 -1.48 16.54 -5.36
CA ARG A 10 -1.93 16.48 -6.76
C ARG A 10 -2.46 15.10 -7.15
N LEU A 11 -1.80 14.04 -6.70
CA LEU A 11 -2.24 12.67 -6.96
C LEU A 11 -3.56 12.37 -6.29
N TYR A 12 -3.74 12.77 -5.03
CA TYR A 12 -4.98 12.63 -4.28
C TYR A 12 -6.15 13.28 -5.04
N ASN A 13 -6.02 14.55 -5.45
CA ASN A 13 -7.07 15.24 -6.21
C ASN A 13 -7.40 14.52 -7.51
N GLN A 14 -6.37 14.11 -8.26
CA GLN A 14 -6.55 13.39 -9.52
C GLN A 14 -7.26 12.04 -9.31
N ILE A 15 -6.83 11.25 -8.32
CA ILE A 15 -7.43 9.95 -8.02
C ILE A 15 -8.89 10.15 -7.62
N LYS A 16 -9.17 11.09 -6.72
CA LYS A 16 -10.52 11.40 -6.25
C LYS A 16 -11.48 11.72 -7.39
N GLU A 17 -11.05 12.55 -8.35
CA GLU A 17 -11.86 12.88 -9.53
C GLU A 17 -12.10 11.65 -10.43
N LEU A 18 -11.07 10.84 -10.66
CA LEU A 18 -11.17 9.66 -11.52
C LEU A 18 -12.02 8.54 -10.90
N THR A 19 -12.02 8.41 -9.58
CA THR A 19 -12.76 7.37 -8.87
C THR A 19 -14.17 7.78 -8.49
N ALA A 20 -14.51 9.08 -8.51
CA ALA A 20 -15.83 9.59 -8.12
C ALA A 20 -17.03 8.94 -8.85
N PRO A 21 -16.96 8.60 -10.16
CA PRO A 21 -18.10 7.99 -10.86
C PRO A 21 -18.34 6.52 -10.53
N VAL A 22 -17.43 5.85 -9.80
CA VAL A 22 -17.44 4.39 -9.59
C VAL A 22 -17.48 4.09 -8.10
N ASN A 23 -18.46 3.31 -7.64
CA ASN A 23 -18.56 2.84 -6.25
C ASN A 23 -18.03 1.40 -6.06
N ASN A 24 -17.23 0.90 -7.00
CA ASN A 24 -16.64 -0.44 -6.92
C ASN A 24 -15.22 -0.34 -6.31
N PRO A 25 -14.98 -0.91 -5.10
CA PRO A 25 -13.68 -0.83 -4.44
C PRO A 25 -12.54 -1.44 -5.25
N VAL A 26 -12.79 -2.53 -5.97
CA VAL A 26 -11.77 -3.21 -6.79
C VAL A 26 -11.31 -2.32 -7.94
N SER A 27 -12.24 -1.66 -8.64
CA SER A 27 -11.91 -0.68 -9.69
C SER A 27 -11.11 0.50 -9.15
N ARG A 28 -11.43 0.98 -7.94
CA ARG A 28 -10.70 2.06 -7.27
C ARG A 28 -9.29 1.63 -6.87
N MET A 29 -9.15 0.46 -6.23
CA MET A 29 -7.86 -0.13 -5.88
C MET A 29 -6.96 -0.31 -7.11
N ALA A 30 -7.51 -0.83 -8.22
CA ALA A 30 -6.77 -0.99 -9.47
C ALA A 30 -6.27 0.36 -10.01
N THR A 31 -7.12 1.38 -9.97
CA THR A 31 -6.81 2.74 -10.45
C THR A 31 -5.77 3.43 -9.56
N ILE A 32 -5.93 3.34 -8.24
CA ILE A 32 -4.98 3.86 -7.25
C ILE A 32 -3.60 3.21 -7.44
N SER A 33 -3.56 1.87 -7.53
CA SER A 33 -2.32 1.12 -7.75
C SER A 33 -1.61 1.58 -9.03
N ALA A 34 -2.35 1.68 -10.15
CA ALA A 34 -1.80 2.14 -11.42
C ALA A 34 -1.24 3.56 -11.34
N ILE A 35 -1.99 4.51 -10.76
CA ILE A 35 -1.56 5.91 -10.67
C ILE A 35 -0.34 6.05 -9.77
N LEU A 36 -0.35 5.44 -8.58
CA LEU A 36 0.78 5.49 -7.66
C LEU A 36 2.03 4.88 -8.28
N HIS A 37 1.92 3.66 -8.82
CA HIS A 37 3.05 2.93 -9.41
C HIS A 37 3.73 3.70 -10.55
N HIS A 38 2.95 4.26 -11.48
CA HIS A 38 3.52 4.95 -12.63
C HIS A 38 3.93 6.39 -12.35
N LYS A 39 3.34 7.06 -11.35
CA LYS A 39 3.65 8.47 -11.06
C LYS A 39 4.66 8.63 -9.93
N MET A 40 4.87 7.65 -9.06
CA MET A 40 5.84 7.72 -7.98
C MET A 40 7.15 7.03 -8.35
N LYS A 41 8.24 7.80 -8.39
CA LYS A 41 9.56 7.25 -8.73
C LYS A 41 10.02 6.31 -7.62
N GLY A 42 10.55 5.17 -8.01
CA GLY A 42 11.12 4.19 -7.08
C GLY A 42 10.11 3.19 -6.50
N TYR A 43 8.84 3.27 -6.91
CA TYR A 43 7.84 2.25 -6.59
C TYR A 43 8.13 1.03 -7.47
N PHE A 44 8.40 -0.11 -6.86
CA PHE A 44 8.75 -1.35 -7.53
C PHE A 44 7.58 -2.34 -7.58
N TRP A 45 6.86 -2.44 -6.46
CA TRP A 45 5.58 -3.13 -6.37
C TRP A 45 4.60 -2.19 -5.67
N THR A 46 3.34 -2.20 -6.07
CA THR A 46 2.32 -1.29 -5.53
C THR A 46 0.97 -1.95 -5.67
N GLY A 47 0.32 -2.28 -4.57
CA GLY A 47 -0.94 -3.00 -4.64
C GLY A 47 -1.57 -3.26 -3.30
N PHE A 48 -2.67 -3.99 -3.32
CA PHE A 48 -3.43 -4.29 -2.13
C PHE A 48 -3.31 -5.76 -1.76
N TYR A 49 -3.29 -6.05 -0.47
CA TYR A 49 -3.61 -7.37 0.07
C TYR A 49 -4.92 -7.26 0.87
N LEU A 50 -5.87 -8.14 0.59
CA LEU A 50 -7.21 -8.12 1.18
C LEU A 50 -7.35 -9.20 2.25
N LEU A 51 -7.93 -8.82 3.38
CA LEU A 51 -8.22 -9.71 4.49
C LEU A 51 -9.55 -10.41 4.25
N ASP A 52 -9.52 -11.71 3.97
CA ASP A 52 -10.70 -12.56 3.85
C ASP A 52 -10.58 -13.73 4.83
N LYS A 53 -11.57 -13.88 5.73
CA LYS A 53 -11.66 -14.98 6.71
C LYS A 53 -10.36 -15.25 7.49
N GLY A 54 -9.60 -14.20 7.80
CA GLY A 54 -8.35 -14.30 8.56
C GLY A 54 -7.12 -14.66 7.73
N GLU A 55 -7.22 -14.60 6.40
CA GLU A 55 -6.13 -14.78 5.44
C GLU A 55 -5.94 -13.49 4.62
N LEU A 56 -4.68 -13.13 4.34
CA LEU A 56 -4.35 -12.03 3.42
C LEU A 56 -4.09 -12.59 2.04
N HIS A 57 -4.86 -12.14 1.05
CA HIS A 57 -4.75 -12.52 -0.35
C HIS A 57 -4.43 -11.33 -1.23
N VAL A 58 -3.67 -11.54 -2.30
CA VAL A 58 -3.34 -10.46 -3.22
C VAL A 58 -4.62 -9.92 -3.91
N GLY A 59 -4.79 -8.60 -3.88
CA GLY A 59 -5.82 -7.84 -4.58
C GLY A 59 -5.28 -7.22 -5.86
N PRO A 60 -5.85 -6.09 -6.35
CA PRO A 60 -5.29 -5.36 -7.47
C PRO A 60 -3.88 -4.81 -7.16
N TYR A 61 -2.95 -4.96 -8.10
CA TYR A 61 -1.58 -4.49 -7.94
C TYR A 61 -0.92 -4.12 -9.28
N GLN A 62 0.26 -3.51 -9.21
CA GLN A 62 1.20 -3.27 -10.29
C GLN A 62 2.60 -3.74 -9.87
N GLY A 63 3.29 -4.44 -10.77
CA GLY A 63 4.61 -5.00 -10.51
C GLY A 63 4.74 -6.45 -10.98
N PRO A 64 5.85 -7.12 -10.66
CA PRO A 64 6.01 -8.55 -10.93
C PRO A 64 5.01 -9.41 -10.15
N LEU A 65 4.96 -10.71 -10.48
CA LEU A 65 4.15 -11.69 -9.76
C LEU A 65 4.42 -11.63 -8.25
N ALA A 66 3.35 -11.52 -7.46
CA ALA A 66 3.38 -11.50 -6.01
C ALA A 66 2.91 -12.84 -5.40
N CYS A 67 3.20 -13.01 -4.11
CA CYS A 67 2.66 -14.10 -3.31
C CYS A 67 1.12 -14.00 -3.28
N LEU A 68 0.39 -15.01 -3.76
CA LEU A 68 -1.09 -14.95 -3.81
C LEU A 68 -1.74 -14.94 -2.42
N ARG A 69 -1.06 -15.50 -1.42
CA ARG A 69 -1.47 -15.57 -0.03
C ARG A 69 -0.27 -15.32 0.87
N LEU A 70 -0.45 -14.47 1.88
CA LEU A 70 0.57 -14.24 2.90
C LEU A 70 0.33 -15.15 4.11
N LYS A 71 1.42 -15.68 4.66
CA LYS A 71 1.37 -16.47 5.90
C LYS A 71 0.92 -15.56 7.04
N LYS A 72 -0.07 -16.03 7.81
CA LYS A 72 -0.66 -15.28 8.92
C LYS A 72 0.38 -14.80 9.93
N ASP A 73 0.19 -13.59 10.46
CA ASP A 73 1.02 -12.96 11.50
C ASP A 73 2.51 -12.92 11.15
N THR A 74 2.83 -12.81 9.85
CA THR A 74 4.21 -12.82 9.36
C THR A 74 4.46 -11.72 8.33
N GLY A 75 5.59 -11.01 8.46
CA GLY A 75 5.99 -9.95 7.53
C GLY A 75 5.28 -8.61 7.75
N VAL A 76 5.66 -7.62 6.95
CA VAL A 76 5.30 -6.21 7.15
C VAL A 76 3.82 -5.95 6.92
N CYS A 77 3.22 -6.58 5.90
CA CYS A 77 1.77 -6.51 5.66
C CYS A 77 0.95 -6.92 6.89
N TRP A 78 1.33 -8.00 7.57
CA TRP A 78 0.65 -8.44 8.79
C TRP A 78 0.93 -7.54 9.98
N ALA A 79 2.12 -6.95 10.08
CA ALA A 79 2.40 -5.94 11.11
C ALA A 79 1.41 -4.75 10.98
N GLY A 80 1.18 -4.24 9.76
CA GLY A 80 0.19 -3.18 9.53
C GLY A 80 -1.24 -3.58 9.93
N ILE A 81 -1.65 -4.82 9.67
CA ILE A 81 -2.96 -5.34 10.11
C ILE A 81 -3.04 -5.43 11.65
N ASN A 82 -2.00 -6.00 12.27
CA ASN A 82 -2.00 -6.33 13.69
C ASN A 82 -1.89 -5.08 14.57
N ASP A 83 -1.02 -4.15 14.18
CA ASP A 83 -0.77 -2.90 14.90
C ASP A 83 -1.79 -1.81 14.55
N LYS A 84 -2.58 -2.03 13.48
CA LYS A 84 -3.60 -1.10 12.97
C LYS A 84 -3.04 0.27 12.59
N GLU A 85 -1.78 0.32 12.20
CA GLU A 85 -1.08 1.53 11.84
C GLU A 85 -0.21 1.34 10.59
N THR A 86 0.12 2.45 9.94
CA THR A 86 1.07 2.44 8.83
C THR A 86 2.47 2.06 9.32
N VAL A 87 3.07 1.06 8.67
CA VAL A 87 4.41 0.57 8.98
C VAL A 87 5.38 1.01 7.87
N ILE A 88 6.48 1.64 8.26
CA ILE A 88 7.58 2.01 7.36
C ILE A 88 8.80 1.17 7.69
N VAL A 89 9.32 0.45 6.70
CA VAL A 89 10.51 -0.39 6.83
C VAL A 89 11.61 0.15 5.95
N LYS A 90 12.66 0.71 6.56
CA LYS A 90 13.80 1.31 5.86
C LYS A 90 14.72 0.27 5.22
N ASN A 91 14.81 -0.92 5.81
CA ASN A 91 15.51 -2.08 5.28
C ASN A 91 14.70 -3.34 5.60
N VAL A 92 14.14 -3.99 4.57
CA VAL A 92 13.29 -5.18 4.77
C VAL A 92 14.08 -6.38 5.30
N GLU A 93 15.38 -6.46 5.01
CA GLU A 93 16.26 -7.52 5.52
C GLU A 93 16.47 -7.44 7.03
N GLU A 94 16.29 -6.25 7.63
CA GLU A 94 16.41 -6.01 9.06
C GLU A 94 15.09 -6.18 9.81
N PHE A 95 13.97 -6.38 9.10
CA PHE A 95 12.66 -6.47 9.72
C PHE A 95 12.44 -7.84 10.39
N PRO A 96 12.08 -7.88 11.69
CA PRO A 96 11.85 -9.14 12.40
C PRO A 96 10.73 -9.98 11.74
N GLY A 97 11.01 -11.25 11.47
CA GLY A 97 10.03 -12.13 10.84
C GLY A 97 9.83 -11.86 9.34
N HIS A 98 10.75 -11.14 8.68
CA HIS A 98 10.73 -10.98 7.23
C HIS A 98 10.83 -12.34 6.53
N ILE A 99 9.82 -12.65 5.72
CA ILE A 99 9.88 -13.71 4.70
C ILE A 99 9.94 -12.98 3.37
N ALA A 100 11.11 -12.96 2.74
CA ALA A 100 11.28 -12.30 1.44
C ALA A 100 10.38 -12.98 0.38
N CYS A 101 9.26 -12.34 0.01
CA CYS A 101 8.47 -12.75 -1.15
C CYS A 101 9.16 -12.35 -2.47
N SER A 102 10.02 -11.33 -2.46
CA SER A 102 10.84 -10.90 -3.60
C SER A 102 12.21 -10.41 -3.12
N SER A 103 13.30 -10.99 -3.64
CA SER A 103 14.67 -10.58 -3.30
C SER A 103 15.07 -9.19 -3.83
N PHE A 104 14.15 -8.49 -4.50
CA PHE A 104 14.38 -7.16 -5.06
C PHE A 104 13.82 -6.03 -4.19
N SER A 105 12.90 -6.30 -3.26
CA SER A 105 12.44 -5.28 -2.32
C SER A 105 13.53 -5.01 -1.27
N LYS A 106 13.79 -3.73 -1.01
CA LYS A 106 14.77 -3.25 -0.03
C LYS A 106 14.15 -2.37 1.04
N SER A 107 13.11 -1.62 0.72
CA SER A 107 12.28 -0.90 1.70
C SER A 107 10.82 -1.04 1.32
N GLU A 108 9.94 -0.92 2.32
CA GLU A 108 8.52 -1.21 2.20
C GLU A 108 7.72 -0.20 3.04
N ILE A 109 6.54 0.19 2.57
CA ILE A 109 5.54 0.90 3.36
C ILE A 109 4.18 0.20 3.20
N VAL A 110 3.57 -0.12 4.34
CA VAL A 110 2.27 -0.78 4.43
C VAL A 110 1.29 0.15 5.11
N VAL A 111 0.17 0.44 4.46
CA VAL A 111 -0.90 1.31 4.95
C VAL A 111 -2.19 0.49 5.14
N PRO A 112 -2.76 0.40 6.36
CA PRO A 112 -4.02 -0.30 6.58
C PRO A 112 -5.18 0.28 5.76
N LEU A 113 -5.97 -0.61 5.15
CA LEU A 113 -7.17 -0.26 4.40
C LEU A 113 -8.40 -0.51 5.27
N TYR A 114 -9.12 0.57 5.58
CA TYR A 114 -10.35 0.55 6.35
C TYR A 114 -11.58 0.66 5.44
N ASN A 115 -12.64 -0.08 5.76
CA ASN A 115 -13.94 0.06 5.12
C ASN A 115 -14.76 1.21 5.76
N GLN A 116 -15.98 1.45 5.24
CA GLN A 116 -16.89 2.48 5.75
C GLN A 116 -17.34 2.25 7.21
N SER A 117 -17.25 1.02 7.71
CA SER A 117 -17.53 0.65 9.11
C SER A 117 -16.30 0.75 10.01
N ASN A 118 -15.20 1.30 9.52
CA ASN A 118 -13.92 1.45 10.21
C ASN A 118 -13.28 0.09 10.61
N GLU A 119 -13.56 -0.95 9.83
CA GLU A 119 -12.94 -2.26 9.96
C GLU A 119 -11.79 -2.40 8.98
N ILE A 120 -10.69 -3.02 9.42
CA ILE A 120 -9.56 -3.33 8.55
C ILE A 120 -9.98 -4.46 7.61
N VAL A 121 -9.93 -4.18 6.31
CA VAL A 121 -10.26 -5.14 5.24
C VAL A 121 -9.05 -5.48 4.37
N GLY A 122 -7.89 -4.93 4.68
CA GLY A 122 -6.66 -5.20 3.95
C GLY A 122 -5.57 -4.16 4.24
N VAL A 123 -4.59 -4.10 3.35
CA VAL A 123 -3.53 -3.09 3.33
C VAL A 123 -3.25 -2.65 1.89
N LEU A 124 -2.82 -1.41 1.71
CA LEU A 124 -1.97 -1.03 0.59
C LEU A 124 -0.53 -1.37 0.97
N ASP A 125 0.19 -2.03 0.08
CA ASP A 125 1.60 -2.37 0.20
C ASP A 125 2.39 -1.79 -0.98
N VAL A 126 3.53 -1.18 -0.67
CA VAL A 126 4.42 -0.56 -1.64
C VAL A 126 5.87 -0.91 -1.34
N ASP A 127 6.50 -1.59 -2.28
CA ASP A 127 7.92 -1.94 -2.25
C ASP A 127 8.78 -0.96 -3.04
N SER A 128 10.05 -0.85 -2.63
CA SER A 128 11.10 -0.19 -3.41
C SER A 128 12.37 -1.03 -3.51
N ARG A 129 13.09 -0.90 -4.62
CA ARG A 129 14.45 -1.44 -4.79
C ARG A 129 15.53 -0.59 -4.10
N GLU A 130 15.16 0.56 -3.55
CA GLU A 130 16.03 1.48 -2.84
C GLU A 130 15.86 1.28 -1.33
N LEU A 131 16.92 1.44 -0.54
CA LEU A 131 16.82 1.47 0.92
C LEU A 131 16.23 2.80 1.37
N SER A 132 15.50 2.79 2.49
CA SER A 132 14.93 4.00 3.10
C SER A 132 14.15 4.87 2.12
N ARG A 133 13.42 4.25 1.18
CA ARG A 133 12.68 4.99 0.16
C ARG A 133 11.53 5.78 0.77
N PHE A 134 10.93 5.23 1.82
CA PHE A 134 9.71 5.75 2.43
C PHE A 134 9.99 6.52 3.72
N ASP A 135 9.23 7.59 3.93
CA ASP A 135 9.27 8.48 5.10
C ASP A 135 7.86 8.91 5.54
N ASP A 136 7.79 9.76 6.56
CA ASP A 136 6.51 10.22 7.12
C ASP A 136 5.67 11.03 6.12
N GLU A 137 6.29 11.66 5.11
CA GLU A 137 5.56 12.35 4.05
C GLU A 137 4.87 11.35 3.11
N ASP A 138 5.50 10.18 2.88
CA ASP A 138 4.86 9.08 2.16
C ASP A 138 3.68 8.50 2.95
N LYS A 139 3.85 8.29 4.26
CA LYS A 139 2.77 7.87 5.15
C LYS A 139 1.57 8.81 5.08
N GLU A 140 1.78 10.10 5.32
CA GLU A 140 0.71 11.10 5.29
C GLU A 140 -0.01 11.13 3.93
N GLY A 141 0.74 11.06 2.84
CA GLY A 141 0.20 11.09 1.49
C GLY A 141 -0.59 9.84 1.13
N LEU A 142 -0.07 8.66 1.46
CA LEU A 142 -0.68 7.38 1.12
C LEU A 142 -1.91 7.09 1.99
N GLU A 143 -1.90 7.40 3.28
CA GLU A 143 -3.06 7.24 4.17
C GLU A 143 -4.29 7.96 3.59
N LYS A 144 -4.13 9.23 3.19
CA LYS A 144 -5.22 10.01 2.55
C LYS A 144 -5.70 9.41 1.23
N ILE A 145 -4.80 8.83 0.43
CA ILE A 145 -5.15 8.23 -0.86
C ILE A 145 -5.89 6.90 -0.66
N VAL A 146 -5.48 6.09 0.31
CA VAL A 146 -6.08 4.78 0.59
C VAL A 146 -7.54 4.92 1.03
N GLU A 147 -7.88 5.97 1.78
CA GLU A 147 -9.27 6.27 2.16
C GLU A 147 -10.22 6.39 0.96
N LEU A 148 -9.72 6.86 -0.20
CA LEU A 148 -10.52 7.01 -1.42
C LEU A 148 -11.08 5.69 -1.96
N VAL A 149 -10.58 4.54 -1.50
CA VAL A 149 -11.12 3.22 -1.89
C VAL A 149 -12.58 3.08 -1.47
N TYR A 150 -12.96 3.55 -0.27
CA TYR A 150 -14.29 3.37 0.32
C TYR A 150 -15.09 4.67 0.54
N GLN A 151 -14.56 5.83 0.09
CA GLN A 151 -15.30 7.12 0.09
C GLN A 151 -16.40 7.19 -0.97
#